data_AF-A0A7S4DY27-F1
#
_entry.id   AF-A0A7S4DY27-F1
#
_cell.length_a   1.000
_cell.length_b   1.000
_cell.length_c   1.000
_cell.angle_alpha   90.00
_cell.angle_beta   90.00
_cell.angle_gamma   90.00
#
_symmetry.space_group_name_H-M   'P 1'
#
loop_
_entity.id
_entity.type
_entity.pdbx_description
1 polymer ?
#
loop_
_entity_poly.entity_id
_entity_poly.type
_entity_poly.pdbx_seq_one_letter_code
_entity_poly.pdbx_strand_id
1 'polypeptide(L)'
;MTTQVDGEWIAAPSDPHKYVINGGILLREITNNRWRASSHRVAVTSRKRRFSIPVFGDPDHRNIVQPLKGCHACNAEPFKHPRITVQELLDPIFEAVRTENQLVHDSVGTKV
;
A
#
# COMPACT_ATOMS: atom_id res chain seq x y z
N MET A 1 10.14 10.19 -0.88
CA MET A 1 8.87 9.54 -0.49
C MET A 1 8.47 10.12 0.84
N THR A 2 7.19 10.42 1.02
CA THR A 2 6.61 10.78 2.31
C THR A 2 5.59 9.72 2.68
N THR A 3 5.43 9.44 3.97
CA THR A 3 4.37 8.57 4.50
C THR A 3 3.48 9.38 5.43
N GLN A 4 2.19 9.05 5.47
CA GLN A 4 1.25 9.71 6.36
C GLN A 4 1.30 9.06 7.75
N VAL A 5 1.49 9.87 8.79
CA VAL A 5 1.43 9.47 10.19
C VAL A 5 0.51 10.45 10.91
N ASP A 6 -0.58 9.94 11.46
CA ASP A 6 -1.56 10.70 12.24
C ASP A 6 -2.05 12.00 11.55
N GLY A 7 -2.29 11.89 10.23
CA GLY A 7 -2.76 13.00 9.38
C GLY A 7 -1.64 13.76 8.68
N GLU A 8 -0.41 13.71 9.20
CA GLU A 8 0.73 14.50 8.72
C GLU A 8 1.61 13.74 7.73
N TRP A 9 2.18 14.44 6.75
CA TRP A 9 3.10 13.86 5.77
C TRP A 9 4.55 13.98 6.24
N ILE A 10 5.17 12.85 6.57
CA ILE A 10 6.55 12.79 7.06
C ILE A 10 7.47 12.24 5.97
N ALA A 11 8.63 12.87 5.77
CA ALA A 11 9.64 12.41 4.82
C ALA A 11 10.29 11.11 5.31
N ALA A 12 10.31 10.08 4.45
CA ALA A 12 11.10 8.89 4.71
C ALA A 12 12.61 9.25 4.64
N PRO A 13 13.45 8.79 5.60
CA PRO A 13 14.88 9.00 5.54
C PRO A 13 15.48 8.45 4.24
N SER A 14 16.44 9.19 3.67
CA SER A 14 17.19 8.78 2.48
C SER A 14 18.61 8.46 2.89
N ASP A 15 18.95 7.18 2.97
CA ASP A 15 20.29 6.67 3.25
C ASP A 15 20.68 5.70 2.14
N PRO A 16 21.81 5.91 1.44
CA PRO A 16 22.21 5.08 0.29
C PRO A 16 22.56 3.64 0.66
N HIS A 17 22.73 3.32 1.95
CA HIS A 17 23.03 1.98 2.44
C HIS A 17 21.82 1.29 3.10
N LYS A 18 20.63 1.88 3.01
CA LYS A 18 19.42 1.34 3.61
C LYS A 18 18.31 1.20 2.58
N TYR A 19 17.43 0.24 2.85
CA TYR A 19 16.18 0.08 2.15
C TYR A 19 15.05 0.70 2.97
N VAL A 20 14.09 1.31 2.28
CA VAL A 20 12.80 1.68 2.86
C VAL A 20 11.87 0.48 2.67
N ILE A 21 11.34 -0.05 3.76
CA ILE A 21 10.37 -1.15 3.76
C ILE A 21 9.03 -0.60 4.24
N ASN A 22 7.96 -0.85 3.50
CA ASN A 22 6.60 -0.48 3.85
C ASN A 22 5.67 -1.70 3.88
N GLY A 23 4.66 -1.64 4.75
CA GLY A 23 3.60 -2.64 4.81
C GLY A 23 2.47 -2.28 3.85
N GLY A 24 2.10 -3.24 3.00
CA GLY A 24 0.94 -3.14 2.11
C GLY A 24 -0.37 -3.56 2.77
N ILE A 25 -1.46 -3.49 1.99
CA ILE A 25 -2.80 -3.90 2.42
C ILE A 25 -2.81 -5.37 2.84
N LEU A 26 -2.17 -6.27 2.09
CA LEU A 26 -2.09 -7.69 2.44
C LEU A 26 -1.49 -7.93 3.83
N LEU A 27 -0.44 -7.19 4.20
CA LEU A 27 0.16 -7.29 5.53
C LEU A 27 -0.79 -6.81 6.63
N ARG A 28 -1.58 -5.77 6.37
CA ARG A 28 -2.64 -5.30 7.29
C ARG A 28 -3.71 -6.38 7.49
N GLU A 29 -4.14 -7.03 6.41
CA GLU A 29 -5.17 -8.08 6.45
C GLU A 29 -4.72 -9.29 7.29
N ILE A 30 -3.55 -9.87 6.97
CA ILE A 30 -3.06 -11.07 7.66
C ILE A 30 -2.70 -10.80 9.13
N THR A 31 -2.40 -9.54 9.48
CA THR A 31 -2.08 -9.14 10.86
C THR A 31 -3.28 -8.60 11.64
N ASN A 32 -4.50 -8.68 11.10
CA ASN A 32 -5.72 -8.19 11.73
C ASN A 32 -5.62 -6.70 12.16
N ASN A 33 -5.11 -5.83 11.27
CA ASN A 33 -4.85 -4.41 11.52
C ASN A 33 -3.74 -4.07 12.53
N ARG A 34 -2.95 -5.04 13.01
CA ARG A 34 -1.79 -4.74 13.86
C ARG A 34 -0.74 -3.94 13.10
N TRP A 35 -0.59 -4.20 11.80
CA TRP A 35 0.26 -3.42 10.91
C TRP A 35 -0.62 -2.51 10.06
N ARG A 36 -0.26 -1.23 9.97
CA ARG A 36 -0.97 -0.26 9.13
C ARG A 36 -0.49 -0.41 7.69
N ALA A 37 -1.42 -0.40 6.74
CA ALA A 37 -1.10 -0.17 5.34
C ALA A 37 -0.86 1.35 5.17
N SER A 38 0.41 1.76 5.18
CA SER A 38 0.77 3.18 5.26
C SER A 38 0.53 3.90 3.92
N SER A 39 -0.31 4.94 3.93
CA SER A 39 -0.41 5.89 2.82
C SER A 39 0.95 6.53 2.57
N HIS A 40 1.37 6.56 1.32
CA HIS A 40 2.64 7.14 0.92
C HIS A 40 2.55 7.79 -0.45
N ARG A 41 3.37 8.81 -0.67
CA ARG A 41 3.46 9.51 -1.95
C ARG A 41 4.88 9.91 -2.27
N VAL A 42 5.13 10.16 -3.55
CA VAL A 42 6.36 10.79 -4.03
C VAL A 42 6.01 12.15 -4.59
N ALA A 43 6.53 13.21 -3.97
CA ALA A 43 6.42 14.56 -4.48
C ALA A 43 7.68 14.92 -5.28
N VAL A 44 7.50 15.68 -6.36
CA VAL A 44 8.62 16.31 -7.08
C VAL A 44 9.04 17.55 -6.29
N THR A 45 10.05 17.40 -5.43
CA THR A 45 10.49 18.47 -4.51
C THR A 45 11.74 19.20 -5.00
N SER A 46 12.35 18.77 -6.10
CA SER A 46 13.56 19.40 -6.65
C SER A 46 13.62 19.25 -8.16
N ARG A 47 14.46 20.06 -8.81
CA ARG A 47 14.79 19.91 -10.24
C ARG A 47 15.75 18.75 -10.53
N LYS A 48 16.23 18.04 -9.51
CA LYS A 48 17.13 16.88 -9.68
C LYS A 48 16.31 15.63 -9.98
N ARG A 49 16.81 14.82 -10.91
CA ARG A 49 16.24 13.49 -11.19
C ARG A 49 16.40 12.59 -9.97
N ARG A 50 15.34 11.90 -9.59
CA ARG A 50 15.33 10.89 -8.54
C ARG A 50 14.81 9.58 -9.12
N PHE A 51 15.54 8.50 -8.90
CA PHE A 51 15.16 7.16 -9.32
C PHE A 51 14.86 6.30 -8.09
N SER A 52 13.96 5.34 -8.24
CA SER A 52 13.69 4.30 -7.24
C SER A 52 13.19 3.06 -7.94
N ILE A 53 13.55 1.89 -7.43
CA ILE A 53 13.10 0.59 -7.92
C ILE A 53 12.27 -0.03 -6.80
N PRO A 54 10.92 0.04 -6.85
CA PRO A 54 10.10 -0.66 -5.89
C PRO A 54 10.11 -2.16 -6.19
N VAL A 55 10.19 -2.97 -5.14
CA VAL A 55 10.03 -4.43 -5.22
C VAL A 55 8.85 -4.81 -4.33
N PHE A 56 7.90 -5.53 -4.90
CA PHE A 56 6.68 -5.97 -4.20
C PHE A 56 6.76 -7.47 -3.97
N GLY A 57 6.44 -7.89 -2.75
CA GLY A 57 6.47 -9.28 -2.32
C GLY A 57 5.08 -9.73 -1.92
N ASP A 58 4.24 -10.00 -2.91
CA ASP A 58 2.84 -10.40 -2.70
C ASP A 58 2.63 -11.89 -3.01
N PRO A 59 1.67 -12.58 -2.37
CA PRO A 59 1.30 -13.95 -2.71
C PRO A 59 0.62 -14.05 -4.09
N ASP A 60 0.50 -15.26 -4.62
CA ASP A 60 -0.31 -15.53 -5.83
C ASP A 60 -1.75 -15.03 -5.65
N HIS A 61 -2.34 -14.49 -6.71
CA HIS A 61 -3.68 -13.91 -6.73
C HIS A 61 -4.79 -14.86 -6.24
N ARG A 62 -4.59 -16.18 -6.36
CA ARG A 62 -5.54 -17.22 -5.92
C ARG A 62 -5.36 -17.60 -4.45
N ASN A 63 -4.28 -17.17 -3.81
CA ASN A 63 -4.05 -17.49 -2.41
C ASN A 63 -5.09 -16.80 -1.54
N ILE A 64 -5.49 -17.48 -0.47
CA ILE A 64 -6.43 -16.93 0.49
C ILE A 64 -5.70 -16.00 1.47
N VAL A 65 -6.23 -14.80 1.60
CA VAL A 65 -5.87 -13.80 2.60
C VAL A 65 -6.90 -13.86 3.72
N GLN A 66 -6.40 -14.03 4.94
CA GLN A 66 -7.19 -13.94 6.16
C GLN A 66 -6.25 -13.64 7.33
N PRO A 67 -6.77 -13.13 8.45
CA PRO A 67 -5.96 -12.98 9.65
C PRO A 67 -5.31 -14.30 10.09
N LEU A 68 -4.03 -14.25 10.45
CA LEU A 68 -3.30 -15.40 10.98
C LEU A 68 -3.83 -15.76 12.38
N LYS A 69 -3.80 -17.06 12.72
CA LYS A 69 -4.27 -17.55 14.04
C LYS A 69 -3.61 -16.80 15.21
N GLY A 70 -2.30 -16.54 15.13
CA GLY A 70 -1.57 -15.79 16.16
C GLY A 70 -1.94 -14.30 16.24
N CYS A 71 -2.55 -13.74 15.19
CA CYS A 71 -3.00 -12.35 15.14
C CYS A 71 -4.41 -12.14 15.71
N HIS A 72 -5.08 -13.22 16.12
CA HIS A 72 -6.30 -13.19 16.93
C HIS A 72 -6.00 -13.20 18.44
N ALA A 73 -4.97 -13.95 18.85
CA ALA A 73 -4.71 -14.29 20.25
C ALA A 73 -4.03 -13.19 21.09
N CYS A 74 -3.39 -12.18 20.48
CA CYS A 74 -2.66 -11.20 21.28
C CYS A 74 -3.55 -10.18 22.00
N ASN A 75 -4.78 -9.90 21.53
CA ASN A 75 -5.66 -8.85 22.09
C ASN A 75 -7.17 -9.24 22.18
N ALA A 76 -7.54 -10.52 22.01
CA ALA A 76 -8.95 -10.98 21.99
C ALA A 76 -9.85 -10.26 20.96
N GLU A 77 -9.28 -9.67 19.91
CA GLU A 77 -10.02 -8.98 18.87
C GLU A 77 -10.65 -10.00 17.90
N PRO A 78 -11.92 -9.81 17.48
CA PRO A 78 -12.52 -10.63 16.44
C PRO A 78 -11.74 -10.48 15.13
N PHE A 79 -11.89 -11.44 14.22
CA PHE A 79 -11.39 -11.28 12.86
C PHE A 79 -12.12 -10.12 12.20
N LYS A 80 -11.38 -9.05 11.88
CA LYS A 80 -11.92 -7.83 11.26
C LYS A 80 -12.08 -7.97 9.75
N HIS A 81 -11.40 -8.96 9.19
CA HIS A 81 -11.23 -9.15 7.75
C HIS A 81 -11.78 -10.49 7.30
N PRO A 82 -12.46 -10.54 6.16
CA PRO A 82 -13.03 -11.78 5.63
C PRO A 82 -11.92 -12.71 5.11
N ARG A 83 -12.29 -13.97 4.92
CA ARG A 83 -11.47 -14.96 4.22
C ARG A 83 -11.78 -14.85 2.73
N ILE A 84 -10.91 -14.18 1.98
CA ILE A 84 -11.05 -13.95 0.53
C ILE A 84 -9.73 -14.21 -0.19
N THR A 85 -9.74 -14.33 -1.51
CA THR A 85 -8.52 -14.41 -2.31
C THR A 85 -7.80 -13.05 -2.37
N VAL A 86 -6.48 -13.06 -2.65
CA VAL A 86 -5.71 -11.84 -2.94
C VAL A 86 -6.38 -11.05 -4.07
N GLN A 87 -6.87 -11.73 -5.10
CA GLN A 87 -7.55 -11.12 -6.22
C GLN A 87 -8.81 -10.35 -5.79
N GLU A 88 -9.73 -11.01 -5.08
CA GLU A 88 -10.98 -10.40 -4.61
C GLU A 88 -10.72 -9.16 -3.74
N LEU A 89 -9.61 -9.14 -2.99
CA LEU A 89 -9.19 -7.99 -2.20
C LEU A 89 -8.65 -6.83 -3.04
N LEU A 90 -7.81 -7.12 -4.05
CA LEU A 90 -7.05 -6.11 -4.77
C LEU A 90 -7.74 -5.58 -6.04
N ASP A 91 -8.57 -6.38 -6.71
CA ASP A 91 -9.23 -6.00 -7.96
C ASP A 91 -10.04 -4.69 -7.83
N PRO A 92 -10.86 -4.47 -6.77
CA PRO A 92 -11.58 -3.21 -6.60
C PRO A 92 -10.66 -2.00 -6.43
N ILE A 93 -9.49 -2.20 -5.80
CA ILE A 93 -8.51 -1.14 -5.56
C ILE A 93 -7.83 -0.76 -6.87
N PHE A 94 -7.40 -1.75 -7.65
CA PHE A 94 -6.78 -1.49 -8.94
C PHE A 94 -7.74 -0.83 -9.93
N GLU A 95 -9.01 -1.20 -9.90
CA GLU A 95 -10.02 -0.56 -10.75
C GLU A 95 -10.30 0.90 -10.32
N ALA A 96 -10.37 1.16 -9.01
CA ALA A 96 -10.50 2.53 -8.49
C ALA A 96 -9.30 3.41 -8.91
N VAL A 97 -8.07 2.91 -8.76
CA VAL A 97 -6.85 3.62 -9.16
C VAL A 97 -6.81 3.85 -10.67
N ARG A 98 -7.24 2.88 -11.47
CA ARG A 98 -7.33 3.03 -12.93
C ARG A 98 -8.32 4.12 -13.32
N THR A 99 -9.49 4.12 -12.68
CA THR A 99 -10.54 5.12 -12.92
C THR A 99 -10.04 6.52 -12.55
N GLU A 100 -9.42 6.68 -11.39
CA GLU A 100 -8.84 7.95 -10.94
C GLU A 100 -7.77 8.46 -11.92
N ASN A 101 -6.85 7.58 -12.35
CA ASN A 101 -5.82 7.95 -13.31
C ASN A 101 -6.41 8.38 -14.66
N GLN A 102 -7.46 7.71 -15.15
CA GLN A 102 -8.13 8.10 -16.39
C GLN A 102 -8.74 9.51 -16.28
N LEU A 103 -9.42 9.81 -15.17
CA LEU A 103 -9.97 11.14 -14.92
C LEU A 103 -8.89 12.23 -14.89
N VAL A 104 -7.73 11.92 -14.26
CA VAL A 104 -6.58 12.84 -14.26
C VAL A 104 -6.08 13.06 -15.69
N HIS A 105 -5.88 12.00 -16.48
CA HIS A 105 -5.46 12.12 -17.87
C HIS A 105 -6.43 12.97 -18.71
N ASP A 106 -7.74 12.74 -18.57
CA ASP A 106 -8.78 13.47 -19.30
C ASP A 106 -8.82 14.95 -18.90
N SER A 107 -8.60 15.27 -17.62
CA SER A 107 -8.62 16.64 -17.09
C SER A 107 -7.40 17.49 -17.47
N VAL A 108 -6.25 16.86 -17.70
CA VAL A 108 -4.98 17.56 -17.99
C VAL A 108 -4.79 17.80 -19.49
N GLY A 109 -5.69 17.30 -20.35
CA GLY A 109 -5.68 17.60 -21.79
C GLY A 109 -4.36 17.23 -22.47
N THR A 110 -3.68 16.18 -21.99
CA THR A 110 -2.40 15.76 -22.58
C THR A 110 -2.69 14.96 -23.85
N LYS A 111 -2.67 15.63 -25.00
CA LYS A 111 -2.41 14.94 -26.27
C LYS A 111 -1.01 14.35 -26.16
N VAL A 112 -0.93 13.03 -26.07
CA VAL A 112 0.31 12.29 -26.34
C VAL A 112 0.66 12.48 -27.81
#